data_AF-A0A5D4K9T5-F1
#
_entry.id   AF-A0A5D4K9T5-F1
#
_cell.length_a   1.000
_cell.length_b   1.000
_cell.length_c   1.000
_cell.angle_alpha   90.00
_cell.angle_beta   90.00
_cell.angle_gamma   90.00
#
_symmetry.space_group_name_H-M   'P 1'
#
loop_
_entity.id
_entity.type
_entity.pdbx_description
1 polymer ?
#
loop_
_entity_poly.entity_id
_entity_poly.type
_entity_poly.pdbx_seq_one_letter_code
_entity_poly.pdbx_strand_id
1 'polypeptide(L)'
;MFVYIEKALLAIVALRILSGSIEIGAALLMLKFNDLEKAFAINTLLALVGPTIFFSTTAIGLMGLSGKISLMKAVCLISGVLLIGLSLKMK
;
A
#
# COMPACT_ATOMS: atom_id res chain seq x y z
N MET A 1 7.77 30.86 2.55
CA MET A 1 7.81 29.68 3.45
C MET A 1 8.29 28.50 2.63
N PHE A 2 9.58 28.16 2.68
CA PHE A 2 10.08 26.97 2.00
C PHE A 2 9.62 25.75 2.81
N VAL A 3 8.69 24.97 2.25
CA VAL A 3 8.20 23.73 2.89
C VAL A 3 9.31 22.70 2.74
N TYR A 4 10.03 22.42 3.83
CA TYR A 4 11.01 21.34 3.85
C TYR A 4 10.25 20.01 3.95
N ILE A 5 10.05 19.35 2.80
CA ILE A 5 9.36 18.06 2.74
C ILE A 5 10.36 16.96 3.09
N GLU A 6 10.04 16.15 4.10
CA GLU A 6 10.85 14.97 4.41
C GLU A 6 10.87 14.00 3.22
N LYS A 7 12.07 13.50 2.87
CA LYS A 7 12.26 12.57 1.73
C LYS A 7 11.40 11.30 1.87
N ALA A 8 11.26 10.79 3.09
CA ALA A 8 10.41 9.63 3.39
C ALA A 8 8.93 9.93 3.10
N LEU A 9 8.45 11.11 3.49
CA LEU A 9 7.08 11.56 3.20
C LEU A 9 6.84 11.66 1.68
N LEU A 10 7.78 12.26 0.94
CA LEU A 10 7.67 12.38 -0.51
C LEU A 10 7.60 11.01 -1.20
N ALA A 11 8.40 10.04 -0.74
CA ALA A 11 8.34 8.66 -1.23
C ALA A 11 6.98 7.99 -0.93
N ILE A 12 6.44 8.16 0.29
CA ILE A 12 5.11 7.63 0.65
C ILE A 12 4.02 8.24 -0.24
N VAL A 13 4.04 9.57 -0.42
CA VAL A 13 3.06 10.27 -1.27
C VAL A 13 3.15 9.79 -2.71
N ALA A 14 4.35 9.67 -3.26
CA ALA A 14 4.56 9.18 -4.63
C ALA A 14 4.02 7.75 -4.81
N LEU A 15 4.30 6.84 -3.88
CA LEU A 15 3.78 5.47 -3.91
C LEU A 15 2.25 5.42 -3.82
N ARG A 16 1.64 6.30 -3.03
CA ARG A 16 0.17 6.40 -2.91
C ARG A 16 -0.47 6.93 -4.19
N ILE A 17 0.13 7.96 -4.80
CA ILE A 17 -0.35 8.47 -6.09
C ILE A 17 -0.26 7.36 -7.14
N LEU A 18 0.88 6.68 -7.25
CA LEU A 18 1.07 5.57 -8.18
C LEU A 18 0.04 4.46 -7.97
N SER A 19 -0.14 4.00 -6.73
CA SER A 19 -1.12 2.96 -6.39
C SER A 19 -2.54 3.39 -6.70
N GLY A 20 -2.92 4.63 -6.36
CA GLY A 20 -4.24 5.16 -6.66
C GLY A 20 -4.51 5.27 -8.16
N SER A 21 -3.49 5.61 -8.95
CA SER A 21 -3.60 5.61 -10.42
C SER A 21 -3.81 4.19 -10.98
N ILE A 22 -3.17 3.17 -10.40
CA ILE A 22 -3.40 1.77 -10.78
C ILE A 22 -4.83 1.34 -10.48
N GLU A 23 -5.36 1.69 -9.30
CA GLU A 23 -6.75 1.41 -8.89
C GLU A 23 -7.75 2.05 -9.86
N ILE A 24 -7.56 3.34 -10.18
CA ILE A 24 -8.41 4.06 -11.14
C ILE A 24 -8.30 3.41 -12.53
N GLY A 25 -7.10 3.09 -12.99
CA GLY A 25 -6.88 2.43 -14.27
C GLY A 25 -7.58 1.07 -14.36
N ALA A 26 -7.49 0.26 -13.30
CA ALA A 26 -8.19 -1.01 -13.20
C ALA A 26 -9.71 -0.82 -13.25
N ALA A 27 -10.27 0.11 -12.48
CA ALA A 27 -11.70 0.43 -12.51
C ALA A 27 -12.18 0.88 -13.91
N LEU A 28 -11.38 1.70 -14.61
CA LEU A 28 -11.69 2.10 -15.98
C LEU A 28 -11.66 0.91 -16.96
N LEU A 29 -10.74 -0.04 -16.79
CA LEU A 29 -10.71 -1.28 -17.58
C LEU A 29 -11.92 -2.17 -17.29
N MET A 30 -12.31 -2.33 -16.02
CA MET A 30 -13.53 -3.06 -15.65
C MET A 30 -14.75 -2.47 -16.33
N LEU A 31 -14.89 -1.13 -16.29
CA LEU A 31 -15.99 -0.41 -16.96
C LEU A 31 -15.94 -0.59 -18.49
N LYS A 32 -14.74 -0.50 -19.09
CA LYS A 32 -14.55 -0.66 -20.53
C LYS A 32 -14.94 -2.06 -21.02
N PHE A 33 -14.59 -3.10 -20.27
CA PHE A 33 -14.92 -4.47 -20.65
C PHE A 33 -16.39 -4.82 -20.42
N ASN A 34 -17.05 -4.15 -19.47
CA ASN A 34 -18.46 -4.33 -19.14
C ASN A 34 -18.87 -5.81 -18.98
N ASP A 35 -17.98 -6.57 -18.34
CA ASP A 35 -18.04 -8.02 -18.22
C ASP A 35 -17.62 -8.37 -16.79
N LEU A 36 -18.49 -9.08 -16.08
CA LEU A 36 -18.32 -9.34 -14.66
C LEU A 36 -17.17 -10.31 -14.38
N GLU A 37 -16.94 -11.30 -15.24
CA GLU A 37 -15.83 -12.24 -15.09
C GLU A 37 -14.48 -11.55 -15.28
N LYS A 38 -14.37 -10.70 -16.32
CA LYS A 38 -13.17 -9.88 -16.54
C LYS A 38 -12.95 -8.88 -15.41
N ALA A 39 -14.00 -8.26 -14.91
CA ALA A 39 -13.90 -7.34 -13.78
C ALA A 39 -13.40 -8.05 -12.52
N PHE A 40 -13.92 -9.24 -12.24
CA PHE A 40 -13.49 -10.07 -11.12
C PHE A 40 -12.02 -10.50 -11.26
N ALA A 41 -11.58 -10.88 -12.47
CA ALA A 41 -10.19 -11.21 -12.74
C ALA A 41 -9.25 -10.01 -12.50
N ILE A 42 -9.61 -8.82 -12.98
CA ILE A 42 -8.85 -7.59 -12.73
C ILE A 42 -8.80 -7.28 -11.23
N ASN A 43 -9.92 -7.40 -10.52
CA ASN A 43 -9.98 -7.14 -9.08
C ASN A 43 -9.10 -8.11 -8.28
N THR A 44 -9.04 -9.37 -8.70
CA THR A 44 -8.18 -10.39 -8.09
C THR A 44 -6.70 -10.05 -8.26
N LEU A 45 -6.29 -9.55 -9.44
CA LEU A 45 -4.93 -9.06 -9.65
C LEU A 45 -4.64 -7.81 -8.80
N LEU A 46 -5.61 -6.91 -8.71
CA LEU A 46 -5.51 -5.66 -7.95
C LEU A 46 -5.42 -5.89 -6.44
N ALA A 47 -6.01 -6.99 -5.94
CA ALA A 47 -5.98 -7.38 -4.54
C ALA A 47 -4.56 -7.53 -3.97
N LEU A 48 -3.54 -7.77 -4.81
CA LEU A 48 -2.13 -7.83 -4.38
C LEU A 48 -1.45 -6.45 -4.34
N VAL A 49 -1.93 -5.48 -5.12
CA VAL A 49 -1.35 -4.13 -5.23
C VAL A 49 -1.48 -3.38 -3.91
N GLY A 50 -2.67 -3.37 -3.32
CA GLY A 50 -2.95 -2.71 -2.04
C GLY A 50 -2.01 -3.15 -0.91
N PRO A 51 -1.93 -4.46 -0.58
CA PRO A 51 -0.99 -4.98 0.42
C PRO A 51 0.48 -4.63 0.13
N THR A 52 0.92 -4.74 -1.13
CA THR A 52 2.32 -4.46 -1.51
C THR A 52 2.71 -3.00 -1.25
N ILE A 53 1.83 -2.07 -1.64
CA ILE A 53 2.03 -0.63 -1.41
C ILE A 53 1.92 -0.29 0.08
N PHE A 54 0.98 -0.90 0.80
CA PHE A 54 0.84 -0.73 2.23
C PHE A 54 2.11 -1.14 2.99
N PHE A 55 2.69 -2.31 2.67
CA PHE A 55 3.93 -2.75 3.30
C PHE A 55 5.11 -1.83 2.96
N SER A 56 5.23 -1.43 1.70
CA SER A 56 6.30 -0.53 1.25
C SER A 56 6.22 0.83 1.96
N THR A 57 5.04 1.44 2.00
CA THR A 57 4.84 2.74 2.66
C THR A 57 5.01 2.68 4.17
N THR A 58 4.58 1.57 4.80
CA THR A 58 4.79 1.33 6.24
C THR A 58 6.27 1.18 6.57
N ALA A 59 7.03 0.41 5.77
CA ALA A 59 8.48 0.27 5.96
C ALA A 59 9.21 1.61 5.83
N ILE A 60 8.87 2.41 4.80
CA ILE A 60 9.42 3.76 4.62
C ILE A 60 9.07 4.67 5.79
N GLY A 61 7.81 4.64 6.27
CA GLY A 61 7.35 5.43 7.41
C GLY A 61 8.09 5.06 8.70
N LEU A 62 8.25 3.77 8.98
CA LEU A 62 9.00 3.28 10.13
C LEU A 62 10.47 3.70 10.09
N MET A 63 11.12 3.61 8.92
CA MET A 63 12.50 4.08 8.73
C MET A 63 12.62 5.61 8.90
N GLY A 64 11.69 6.38 8.35
CA GLY A 64 11.70 7.85 8.45
C GLY A 64 11.42 8.36 9.87
N LEU A 65 10.69 7.59 10.67
CA LEU A 65 10.37 7.92 12.06
C LEU A 65 11.35 7.30 13.08
N SER A 66 12.50 6.78 12.62
CA SER A 66 13.53 6.20 13.49
C SER A 66 13.91 7.15 14.63
N GLY A 67 13.90 6.66 15.86
CA GLY A 67 14.16 7.45 17.08
C GLY A 67 12.97 8.28 17.60
N LYS A 68 11.86 8.40 16.86
CA LYS A 68 10.62 9.09 17.31
C LYS A 68 9.52 8.13 17.74
N ILE A 69 9.63 6.84 17.41
CA ILE A 69 8.64 5.81 17.76
C ILE A 69 9.20 4.94 18.89
N SER A 70 8.36 4.61 19.88
CA SER A 70 8.73 3.64 20.92
C SER A 70 8.88 2.23 20.33
N LEU A 71 9.82 1.45 20.88
CA LEU A 71 10.06 0.06 20.45
C LEU A 71 8.76 -0.77 20.42
N MET A 72 7.89 -0.61 21.41
CA MET A 72 6.62 -1.31 21.51
C MET A 72 5.65 -0.97 20.35
N LYS A 73 5.58 0.30 19.94
CA LYS A 73 4.77 0.72 18.78
C LYS A 73 5.33 0.16 17.49
N ALA A 74 6.66 0.14 17.33
CA ALA A 74 7.31 -0.44 16.16
C ALA A 74 7.04 -1.95 16.05
N VAL A 75 7.17 -2.70 17.15
CA VAL A 75 6.86 -4.14 17.20
C VAL A 75 5.40 -4.40 16.85
N CYS A 76 4.46 -3.62 17.41
CA CYS A 76 3.03 -3.75 17.10
C CYS A 76 2.74 -3.50 15.61
N LEU A 77 3.29 -2.42 15.03
CA LEU A 77 3.14 -2.10 13.60
C LEU A 77 3.69 -3.22 12.70
N ILE A 78 4.91 -3.69 12.99
CA ILE A 78 5.54 -4.80 12.25
C ILE A 78 4.72 -6.08 12.39
N SER A 79 4.18 -6.38 13.58
CA SER A 79 3.33 -7.56 13.79
C SER A 79 2.04 -7.50 12.97
N GLY A 80 1.37 -6.34 12.92
CA GLY A 80 0.17 -6.15 12.09
C GLY A 80 0.47 -6.34 10.60
N VAL A 81 1.61 -5.82 10.15
CA VAL A 81 2.12 -6.05 8.79
C VAL A 81 2.31 -7.54 8.50
N LEU A 82 2.97 -8.27 9.40
CA LEU A 82 3.19 -9.71 9.24
C LEU A 82 1.89 -10.51 9.25
N LEU A 83 0.91 -10.14 10.10
CA LEU A 83 -0.40 -10.80 10.15
C LEU A 83 -1.17 -10.67 8.83
N ILE A 84 -1.13 -9.50 8.19
CA ILE A 84 -1.73 -9.29 6.85
C ILE A 84 -1.01 -10.16 5.80
N GLY A 85 0.31 -10.31 5.89
CA GLY A 85 1.04 -11.19 4.98
C GLY A 85 0.73 -12.67 5.20
N LEU A 86 0.58 -13.09 6.46
CA LEU A 86 0.23 -14.45 6.83
C LEU A 86 -1.20 -14.81 6.39
N SER A 87 -2.15 -13.88 6.50
CA SER A 87 -3.54 -14.14 6.09
C SER A 87 -3.65 -14.48 4.61
N LEU A 88 -2.76 -13.95 3.75
CA LEU A 88 -2.69 -14.31 2.33
C LEU A 88 -2.26 -15.77 2.08
N LYS A 89 -1.60 -16.42 3.06
CA LYS A 89 -1.17 -17.82 2.97
C LYS A 89 -2.06 -18.79 3.74
N MET A 90 -2.96 -18.29 4.59
CA MET A 90 -3.89 -19.13 5.33
C MET A 90 -4.97 -19.63 4.37
N LYS A 91 -5.17 -20.95 4.34
CA LYS A 91 -6.10 -21.65 3.45
C LYS A 91 -7.38 -22.00 4.19
#